data_AF-A0A1I8MXF3-F1
#
_entry.id   AF-A0A1I8MXF3-F1
#
_cell.length_a   1.000
_cell.length_b   1.000
_cell.length_c   1.000
_cell.angle_alpha   90.00
_cell.angle_beta   90.00
_cell.angle_gamma   90.00
#
_symmetry.space_group_name_H-M   'P 1'
#
loop_
_entity.id
_entity.type
_entity.pdbx_description
1 polymer ?
#
loop_
_entity_poly.entity_id
_entity_poly.type
_entity_poly.pdbx_seq_one_letter_code
_entity_poly.pdbx_strand_id
1 'polypeptide(L)'
;MQKHLKGLERKIDELVKRSNAQLAHMAELQKANWQTIQRRQDGTVNFYRNWTEYKTGFGNHSDSEFFVGLEKLHELTSGKPHELLIILKDWENDTRYAHYSHFEIAGEDANYALRMLGEYSGNAGDGMQYYLGQKFSTFDNDNDEDANTNCARLYQSAWWFKNCALSDLNGPYQEEDYATNDGITWSEWTGMNYSLKFAEMKIKPKVF
;
A
#
# COMPACT_ATOMS: atom_id res chain seq x y z
N MET A 1 8.10 44.00 6.43
CA MET A 1 9.12 42.93 6.40
C MET A 1 9.12 42.08 7.67
N GLN A 2 9.43 42.61 8.86
CA GLN A 2 9.48 41.83 10.13
C GLN A 2 8.17 41.09 10.50
N LYS A 3 6.99 41.69 10.26
CA LYS A 3 5.69 41.02 10.52
C LYS A 3 5.45 39.81 9.61
N HIS A 4 5.94 39.86 8.38
CA HIS A 4 5.83 38.76 7.42
C HIS A 4 6.76 37.61 7.79
N LEU A 5 8.00 37.92 8.19
CA LEU A 5 8.98 36.93 8.66
C LEU A 5 8.49 36.18 9.90
N LYS A 6 7.98 36.90 10.93
CA LYS A 6 7.36 36.28 12.12
C LYS A 6 6.16 35.39 11.78
N GLY A 7 5.40 35.77 10.76
CA GLY A 7 4.28 34.97 10.27
C GLY A 7 4.73 33.68 9.58
N LEU A 8 5.87 33.71 8.90
CA LEU A 8 6.48 32.53 8.26
C LEU A 8 7.11 31.60 9.30
N GLU A 9 7.85 32.14 10.27
CA GLU A 9 8.42 31.38 11.39
C GLU A 9 7.32 30.60 12.13
N ARG A 10 6.20 31.24 12.47
CA ARG A 10 5.09 30.56 13.14
C ARG A 10 4.51 29.42 12.30
N LYS A 11 4.41 29.59 10.97
CA LYS A 11 3.94 28.53 10.08
C LYS A 11 4.93 27.36 10.05
N ILE A 12 6.23 27.64 10.04
CA ILE A 12 7.28 26.62 10.10
C ILE A 12 7.17 25.84 11.42
N ASP A 13 7.05 26.53 12.56
CA ASP A 13 6.91 25.89 13.87
C ASP A 13 5.66 24.99 13.94
N GLU A 14 4.53 25.46 13.40
CA GLU A 14 3.29 24.68 13.32
C GLU A 14 3.46 23.43 12.44
N LEU A 15 4.18 23.54 11.30
CA LEU A 15 4.46 22.41 10.41
C LEU A 15 5.40 21.39 11.05
N VAL A 16 6.48 21.86 11.69
CA VAL A 16 7.43 21.00 12.41
C VAL A 16 6.71 20.24 13.54
N LYS A 17 5.88 20.93 14.31
CA LYS A 17 5.09 20.31 15.38
C LYS A 17 4.16 19.22 14.85
N ARG A 18 3.48 19.46 13.71
CA ARG A 18 2.60 18.46 13.06
C ARG A 18 3.40 17.26 12.55
N SER A 19 4.53 17.49 11.89
CA SER A 19 5.42 16.43 11.40
C SER A 19 5.90 15.53 12.56
N ASN A 20 6.39 16.14 13.65
CA ASN A 20 6.83 15.40 14.83
C ASN A 20 5.71 14.56 15.46
N ALA A 21 4.49 15.09 15.51
CA ALA A 21 3.34 14.35 16.02
C ALA A 21 2.97 13.14 15.12
N GLN A 22 3.06 13.29 13.80
CA GLN A 22 2.82 12.18 12.85
C GLN A 22 3.89 11.09 12.97
N LEU A 23 5.16 11.48 13.09
CA LEU A 23 6.27 10.53 13.30
C LEU A 23 6.12 9.77 14.62
N ALA A 24 5.74 10.47 15.71
CA ALA A 24 5.49 9.84 16.99
C ALA A 24 4.30 8.85 16.90
N HIS A 25 3.21 9.22 16.23
CA HIS A 25 2.06 8.32 16.05
C HIS A 25 2.42 7.08 15.23
N MET A 26 3.16 7.25 14.13
CA MET A 26 3.67 6.14 13.33
C MET A 26 4.54 5.20 14.17
N ALA A 27 5.42 5.74 15.01
CA ALA A 27 6.26 4.95 15.90
C ALA A 27 5.42 4.15 16.92
N GLU A 28 4.36 4.74 17.49
CA GLU A 28 3.45 4.03 18.38
C GLU A 28 2.68 2.92 17.65
N LEU A 29 2.20 3.17 16.43
CA LEU A 29 1.57 2.13 15.61
C LEU A 29 2.53 0.95 15.42
N GLN A 30 3.79 1.20 15.07
CA GLN A 30 4.77 0.15 14.83
C GLN A 30 5.19 -0.65 16.08
N LYS A 31 4.92 -0.16 17.30
CA LYS A 31 5.16 -0.93 18.54
C LYS A 31 4.13 -2.02 18.81
N ALA A 32 2.98 -1.98 18.14
CA ALA A 32 1.95 -3.00 18.29
C ALA A 32 2.30 -4.31 17.53
N ASN A 33 1.61 -5.39 17.86
CA ASN A 33 1.80 -6.71 17.24
C ASN A 33 1.18 -6.79 15.82
N TRP A 34 1.72 -6.00 14.89
CA TRP A 34 1.34 -6.04 13.48
C TRP A 34 1.97 -7.25 12.79
N GLN A 35 1.19 -7.91 11.94
CA GLN A 35 1.67 -8.96 11.05
C GLN A 35 1.89 -8.36 9.65
N THR A 36 3.13 -8.40 9.15
CA THR A 36 3.42 -8.03 7.75
C THR A 36 2.80 -9.05 6.81
N ILE A 37 2.11 -8.55 5.77
CA ILE A 37 1.46 -9.36 4.73
C ILE A 37 2.06 -9.13 3.34
N GLN A 38 2.79 -8.02 3.15
CA GLN A 38 3.49 -7.68 1.93
C GLN A 38 4.69 -6.80 2.30
N ARG A 39 5.83 -7.02 1.63
CA ARG A 39 7.00 -6.15 1.75
C ARG A 39 7.76 -6.01 0.43
N ARG A 40 8.14 -4.77 0.10
CA ARG A 40 9.05 -4.36 -0.97
C ARG A 40 10.19 -3.53 -0.38
N GLN A 41 11.43 -3.78 -0.75
CA GLN A 41 12.60 -3.11 -0.18
C GLN A 41 13.88 -3.14 -1.04
N ASP A 42 14.00 -4.07 -1.99
CA ASP A 42 15.27 -4.32 -2.70
C ASP A 42 15.12 -4.92 -4.11
N GLY A 43 13.90 -5.25 -4.56
CA GLY A 43 13.65 -5.81 -5.88
C GLY A 43 14.14 -7.25 -6.08
N THR A 44 14.52 -7.96 -5.00
CA THR A 44 15.02 -9.33 -5.08
C THR A 44 13.95 -10.35 -5.46
N VAL A 45 12.66 -10.00 -5.29
CA VAL A 45 11.54 -10.88 -5.62
C VAL A 45 10.73 -10.26 -6.76
N ASN A 46 10.52 -11.04 -7.82
CA ASN A 46 9.60 -10.66 -8.90
C ASN A 46 8.15 -10.69 -8.38
N PHE A 47 7.41 -9.60 -8.51
CA PHE A 47 5.98 -9.49 -8.17
C PHE A 47 5.05 -9.63 -9.39
N TYR A 48 5.58 -9.67 -10.62
CA TYR A 48 4.79 -10.00 -11.80
C TYR A 48 4.54 -11.51 -11.88
N ARG A 49 3.53 -11.96 -11.15
CA ARG A 49 3.21 -13.37 -10.88
C ARG A 49 1.77 -13.70 -11.26
N ASN A 50 1.52 -14.99 -11.50
CA ASN A 50 0.21 -15.48 -11.92
C ASN A 50 -0.78 -15.57 -10.75
N TRP A 51 -2.06 -15.84 -11.06
CA TRP A 51 -3.13 -15.99 -10.07
C TRP A 51 -2.81 -17.02 -8.99
N THR A 52 -2.26 -18.16 -9.37
CA THR A 52 -1.97 -19.26 -8.44
C THR A 52 -0.90 -18.87 -7.43
N GLU A 53 0.16 -18.18 -7.88
CA GLU A 53 1.21 -17.68 -7.00
C GLU A 53 0.70 -16.58 -6.07
N TYR A 54 -0.13 -15.65 -6.55
CA TYR A 54 -0.76 -14.64 -5.68
C TYR A 54 -1.75 -15.25 -4.69
N LYS A 55 -2.45 -16.32 -5.06
CA LYS A 55 -3.32 -17.07 -4.15
C LYS A 55 -2.54 -17.68 -2.99
N THR A 56 -1.46 -18.41 -3.30
CA THR A 56 -0.69 -19.16 -2.29
C THR A 56 0.35 -18.33 -1.56
N GLY A 57 0.76 -17.20 -2.12
CA GLY A 57 1.87 -16.38 -1.63
C GLY A 57 3.22 -16.80 -2.20
N PHE A 58 4.20 -15.91 -2.06
CA PHE A 58 5.57 -16.07 -2.56
C PHE A 58 6.55 -15.18 -1.79
N GLY A 59 7.86 -15.46 -1.93
CA GLY A 59 8.93 -14.79 -1.19
C GLY A 59 9.21 -15.45 0.17
N ASN A 60 10.06 -14.82 1.00
CA ASN A 60 10.44 -15.35 2.32
C ASN A 60 10.20 -14.30 3.43
N HIS A 61 9.58 -14.71 4.54
CA HIS A 61 9.13 -13.83 5.61
C HIS A 61 10.27 -13.28 6.49
N SER A 62 11.44 -13.93 6.49
CA SER A 62 12.53 -13.67 7.44
C SER A 62 13.51 -12.59 6.98
N ASP A 63 13.00 -11.43 6.51
CA ASP A 63 13.77 -10.23 6.07
C ASP A 63 13.95 -10.05 4.55
N SER A 64 13.18 -10.76 3.72
CA SER A 64 13.11 -10.49 2.27
C SER A 64 11.78 -9.87 1.84
N GLU A 65 11.67 -9.55 0.56
CA GLU A 65 10.39 -9.22 -0.07
C GLU A 65 9.48 -10.45 -0.15
N PHE A 66 8.19 -10.25 0.08
CA PHE A 66 7.20 -11.33 0.01
C PHE A 66 5.78 -10.80 -0.10
N PHE A 67 4.87 -11.70 -0.46
CA PHE A 67 3.43 -11.53 -0.33
C PHE A 67 2.84 -12.78 0.33
N VAL A 68 2.01 -12.60 1.36
CA VAL A 68 1.52 -13.68 2.23
C VAL A 68 0.59 -14.67 1.53
N GLY A 69 0.00 -14.28 0.41
CA GLY A 69 -1.00 -15.05 -0.33
C GLY A 69 -2.43 -14.60 -0.03
N LEU A 70 -3.26 -14.49 -1.08
CA LEU A 70 -4.64 -14.02 -0.97
C LEU A 70 -5.51 -14.96 -0.14
N GLU A 71 -5.31 -16.27 -0.22
CA GLU A 71 -6.06 -17.23 0.59
C GLU A 71 -5.79 -16.98 2.08
N LYS A 72 -4.51 -16.84 2.44
CA LYS A 72 -4.13 -16.57 3.82
C LYS A 72 -4.62 -15.22 4.30
N LEU A 73 -4.57 -14.22 3.44
CA LEU A 73 -5.05 -12.88 3.74
C LEU A 73 -6.57 -12.85 3.98
N HIS A 74 -7.33 -13.60 3.17
CA HIS A 74 -8.76 -13.77 3.35
C HIS A 74 -9.08 -14.46 4.68
N GLU A 75 -8.42 -15.59 5.00
CA GLU A 75 -8.62 -16.30 6.28
C GLU A 75 -8.40 -15.37 7.49
N LEU A 76 -7.32 -14.58 7.46
CA LEU A 76 -6.98 -13.68 8.55
C LEU A 76 -8.03 -12.57 8.70
N THR A 77 -8.40 -11.92 7.60
CA THR A 77 -9.22 -10.70 7.64
C THR A 77 -10.72 -10.96 7.76
N SER A 78 -11.21 -12.11 7.30
CA SER A 78 -12.64 -12.48 7.41
C SER A 78 -13.00 -13.09 8.77
N GLY A 79 -12.05 -13.73 9.46
CA GLY A 79 -12.32 -14.39 10.75
C GLY A 79 -12.56 -13.43 11.91
N LYS A 80 -12.02 -12.20 11.83
CA LYS A 80 -12.24 -11.11 12.79
C LYS A 80 -11.83 -9.77 12.17
N PRO A 81 -12.41 -8.64 12.61
CA PRO A 81 -12.02 -7.33 12.11
C PRO A 81 -10.52 -7.06 12.28
N HIS A 82 -9.86 -6.67 11.20
CA HIS A 82 -8.44 -6.27 11.19
C HIS A 82 -8.30 -4.81 10.77
N GLU A 83 -7.30 -4.13 11.33
CA GLU A 83 -6.80 -2.85 10.85
C GLU A 83 -5.70 -3.11 9.80
N LEU A 84 -5.48 -2.14 8.90
CA LEU A 84 -4.39 -2.15 7.92
C LEU A 84 -3.47 -0.95 8.18
N LEU A 85 -2.17 -1.21 8.22
CA LEU A 85 -1.11 -0.21 8.25
C LEU A 85 -0.21 -0.40 7.05
N ILE A 86 -0.04 0.65 6.26
CA ILE A 86 0.88 0.72 5.13
C ILE A 86 1.99 1.70 5.51
N ILE A 87 3.24 1.26 5.43
CA ILE A 87 4.44 2.09 5.63
C ILE A 87 5.16 2.25 4.31
N LEU A 88 5.46 3.49 3.93
CA LEU A 88 6.08 3.83 2.65
C LEU A 88 7.36 4.64 2.91
N LYS A 89 8.40 4.42 2.11
CA LYS A 89 9.63 5.22 2.14
C LYS A 89 10.08 5.57 0.73
N ASP A 90 10.47 6.82 0.54
CA ASP A 90 11.07 7.30 -0.70
C ASP A 90 12.60 7.10 -0.71
N TRP A 91 13.26 7.57 -1.78
CA TRP A 91 14.71 7.43 -1.93
C TRP A 91 15.51 8.40 -1.06
N GLU A 92 14.90 9.51 -0.61
CA GLU A 92 15.46 10.45 0.37
C GLU A 92 15.31 9.97 1.83
N ASN A 93 14.62 8.85 2.03
CA ASN A 93 14.27 8.24 3.32
C ASN A 93 13.18 8.98 4.12
N ASP A 94 12.39 9.87 3.51
CA ASP A 94 11.13 10.32 4.12
C ASP A 94 10.19 9.11 4.23
N THR A 95 9.52 9.01 5.37
CA THR A 95 8.64 7.87 5.68
C THR A 95 7.24 8.36 5.94
N ARG A 96 6.28 7.80 5.20
CA ARG A 96 4.86 8.08 5.33
C ARG A 96 4.08 6.82 5.68
N TYR A 97 2.89 7.00 6.21
CA TYR A 97 1.99 5.90 6.49
C TYR A 97 0.54 6.21 6.10
N ALA A 98 -0.17 5.15 5.77
CA ALA A 98 -1.61 5.11 5.62
C ALA A 98 -2.16 4.02 6.56
N HIS A 99 -3.09 4.39 7.42
CA HIS A 99 -3.75 3.50 8.35
C HIS A 99 -5.25 3.47 8.04
N TYR A 100 -5.82 2.28 8.01
CA TYR A 100 -7.24 2.06 7.83
C TYR A 100 -7.76 1.28 9.01
N SER A 101 -8.79 1.81 9.66
CA SER A 101 -9.37 1.17 10.84
C SER A 101 -10.08 -0.16 10.53
N HIS A 102 -10.26 -0.53 9.27
CA HIS A 102 -10.80 -1.84 8.87
C HIS A 102 -10.18 -2.26 7.55
N PHE A 103 -9.91 -3.55 7.38
CA PHE A 103 -9.44 -4.14 6.14
C PHE A 103 -9.93 -5.59 6.03
N GLU A 104 -10.69 -5.89 4.97
CA GLU A 104 -11.22 -7.22 4.67
C GLU A 104 -11.21 -7.47 3.17
N ILE A 105 -10.78 -8.67 2.77
CA ILE A 105 -10.90 -9.15 1.40
C ILE A 105 -11.85 -10.35 1.33
N ALA A 106 -12.53 -10.51 0.20
CA ALA A 106 -13.41 -11.65 -0.06
C ALA A 106 -12.63 -12.96 -0.27
N GLY A 107 -13.36 -14.07 -0.35
CA GLY A 107 -12.80 -15.36 -0.77
C GLY A 107 -12.59 -15.42 -2.28
N GLU A 108 -12.05 -16.55 -2.73
CA GLU A 108 -11.80 -16.81 -4.16
C GLU A 108 -13.09 -16.81 -5.00
N ASP A 109 -14.22 -17.23 -4.42
CA ASP A 109 -15.54 -17.21 -5.08
C ASP A 109 -16.00 -15.81 -5.49
N ALA A 110 -15.44 -14.78 -4.85
CA ALA A 110 -15.62 -13.38 -5.16
C ALA A 110 -14.31 -12.70 -5.62
N ASN A 111 -13.38 -13.47 -6.19
CA ASN A 111 -12.09 -13.01 -6.74
C ASN A 111 -11.30 -12.11 -5.78
N TYR A 112 -11.31 -12.44 -4.49
CA TYR A 112 -10.60 -11.73 -3.44
C TYR A 112 -10.87 -10.22 -3.39
N ALA A 113 -12.10 -9.81 -3.71
CA ALA A 113 -12.45 -8.39 -3.76
C ALA A 113 -12.13 -7.65 -2.44
N LEU A 114 -11.66 -6.41 -2.53
CA LEU A 114 -11.45 -5.54 -1.36
C LEU A 114 -12.83 -5.14 -0.80
N ARG A 115 -13.31 -5.85 0.22
CA ARG A 115 -14.69 -5.74 0.72
C ARG A 115 -14.88 -4.55 1.64
N MET A 116 -13.97 -4.36 2.57
CA MET A 116 -14.10 -3.37 3.63
C MET A 116 -12.80 -2.60 3.78
N LEU A 117 -12.93 -1.28 3.81
CA LEU A 117 -11.88 -0.36 4.19
C LEU A 117 -12.47 0.63 5.20
N GLY A 118 -11.87 0.71 6.39
CA GLY A 118 -12.35 1.57 7.46
C GLY A 118 -11.90 3.03 7.28
N GLU A 119 -12.21 3.86 8.28
CA GLU A 119 -11.73 5.24 8.31
C GLU A 119 -10.20 5.32 8.11
N TYR A 120 -9.80 6.18 7.17
CA TYR A 120 -8.41 6.50 6.88
C TYR A 120 -7.84 7.47 7.92
N SER A 121 -6.61 7.21 8.34
CA SER A 121 -5.74 8.18 9.01
C SER A 121 -4.31 8.02 8.53
N GLY A 122 -3.56 9.11 8.44
CA GLY A 122 -2.18 9.03 7.97
C GLY A 122 -1.66 10.31 7.38
N ASN A 123 -0.46 10.22 6.82
CA ASN A 123 0.22 11.33 6.16
C ASN A 123 0.75 10.99 4.76
N ALA A 124 0.43 9.80 4.25
CA ALA A 124 0.69 9.38 2.87
C ALA A 124 -0.43 9.79 1.88
N GLY A 125 -1.56 10.31 2.37
CA GLY A 125 -2.81 10.37 1.62
C GLY A 125 -3.49 9.00 1.44
N ASP A 126 -4.73 8.99 0.95
CA ASP A 126 -5.57 7.79 0.86
C ASP A 126 -5.44 7.12 -0.52
N GLY A 127 -4.48 6.21 -0.63
CA GLY A 127 -4.20 5.48 -1.86
C GLY A 127 -5.03 4.20 -2.08
N MET A 128 -5.89 3.80 -1.13
CA MET A 128 -6.64 2.53 -1.23
C MET A 128 -8.14 2.70 -1.47
N GLN A 129 -8.73 3.82 -1.05
CA GLN A 129 -10.17 4.03 -1.13
C GLN A 129 -10.74 3.88 -2.56
N TYR A 130 -9.95 4.25 -3.58
CA TYR A 130 -10.32 4.10 -4.99
C TYR A 130 -10.61 2.64 -5.39
N TYR A 131 -10.01 1.66 -4.69
CA TYR A 131 -10.11 0.23 -4.97
C TYR A 131 -11.17 -0.49 -4.14
N LEU A 132 -11.92 0.21 -3.28
CA LEU A 132 -12.97 -0.41 -2.48
C LEU A 132 -14.02 -1.05 -3.39
N GLY A 133 -14.32 -2.33 -3.15
CA GLY A 133 -15.24 -3.16 -3.93
C GLY A 133 -14.62 -3.83 -5.17
N GLN A 134 -13.39 -3.47 -5.53
CA GLN A 134 -12.73 -4.01 -6.72
C GLN A 134 -12.19 -5.42 -6.47
N LYS A 135 -12.17 -6.23 -7.52
CA LYS A 135 -11.65 -7.61 -7.52
C LYS A 135 -10.15 -7.59 -7.74
N PHE A 136 -9.46 -8.63 -7.28
CA PHE A 136 -8.04 -8.77 -7.53
C PHE A 136 -7.79 -9.22 -8.98
N SER A 137 -6.80 -8.65 -9.65
CA SER A 137 -6.43 -9.00 -11.02
C SER A 137 -4.95 -9.35 -11.12
N THR A 138 -4.65 -10.38 -11.91
CA THR A 138 -3.30 -10.77 -12.33
C THR A 138 -3.24 -10.80 -13.86
N PHE A 139 -2.05 -10.92 -14.45
CA PHE A 139 -1.90 -10.90 -15.92
C PHE A 139 -2.63 -12.05 -16.64
N ASP A 140 -2.95 -13.13 -15.92
CA ASP A 140 -3.63 -14.33 -16.39
C ASP A 140 -5.07 -14.45 -15.86
N ASN A 141 -5.51 -13.55 -14.99
CA ASN A 141 -6.89 -13.50 -14.48
C ASN A 141 -7.37 -12.05 -14.37
N ASP A 142 -8.08 -11.61 -15.41
CA ASP A 142 -8.55 -10.24 -15.57
C ASP A 142 -9.91 -10.01 -14.90
N ASN A 143 -9.93 -9.20 -13.85
CA ASN A 143 -11.13 -8.87 -13.08
C ASN A 143 -11.32 -7.37 -12.88
N ASP A 144 -10.56 -6.53 -13.60
CA ASP A 144 -10.66 -5.08 -13.46
C ASP A 144 -11.84 -4.51 -14.27
N GLU A 145 -12.10 -3.21 -14.15
CA GLU A 145 -13.24 -2.55 -14.79
C GLU A 145 -12.90 -2.00 -16.19
N ASP A 146 -11.65 -2.10 -16.65
CA ASP A 146 -11.25 -1.63 -17.98
C ASP A 146 -11.65 -2.66 -19.04
N ALA A 147 -12.54 -2.25 -19.95
CA ALA A 147 -13.07 -3.13 -20.99
C ALA A 147 -12.07 -3.46 -22.13
N ASN A 148 -10.97 -2.71 -22.24
CA ASN A 148 -10.05 -2.78 -23.36
C ASN A 148 -8.63 -3.19 -22.97
N THR A 149 -8.28 -3.07 -21.69
CA THR A 149 -6.92 -3.25 -21.20
C THR A 149 -6.92 -4.10 -19.94
N ASN A 150 -6.07 -5.12 -19.92
CA ASN A 150 -5.76 -5.81 -18.67
C ASN A 150 -4.79 -4.95 -17.86
N CYS A 151 -5.25 -4.33 -16.77
CA CYS A 151 -4.43 -3.43 -15.97
C CYS A 151 -3.21 -4.13 -15.37
N ALA A 152 -3.35 -5.40 -14.97
CA ALA A 152 -2.24 -6.19 -14.44
C ALA A 152 -1.11 -6.42 -15.47
N ARG A 153 -1.44 -6.55 -16.76
CA ARG A 153 -0.43 -6.59 -17.85
C ARG A 153 0.19 -5.24 -18.11
N LEU A 154 -0.62 -4.17 -18.10
CA LEU A 154 -0.14 -2.81 -18.35
C LEU A 154 0.85 -2.35 -17.27
N TYR A 155 0.54 -2.63 -16.00
CA TYR A 155 1.36 -2.25 -14.84
C TYR A 155 2.38 -3.32 -14.43
N GLN A 156 2.44 -4.45 -15.14
CA GLN A 156 3.32 -5.58 -14.81
C GLN A 156 3.25 -5.99 -13.33
N SER A 157 2.02 -6.06 -12.80
CA SER A 157 1.73 -6.19 -11.37
C SER A 157 0.46 -7.02 -11.14
N ALA A 158 0.04 -7.13 -9.88
CA ALA A 158 -1.28 -7.61 -9.49
C ALA A 158 -1.84 -6.77 -8.34
N TRP A 159 -3.09 -6.35 -8.46
CA TRP A 159 -3.72 -5.47 -7.50
C TRP A 159 -5.25 -5.55 -7.60
N TRP A 160 -5.95 -4.84 -6.71
CA TRP A 160 -7.38 -4.57 -6.83
C TRP A 160 -7.66 -3.48 -7.87
N PHE A 161 -7.15 -3.65 -9.09
CA PHE A 161 -7.24 -2.66 -10.16
C PHE A 161 -8.68 -2.28 -10.48
N LYS A 162 -8.88 -1.01 -10.88
CA LYS A 162 -10.15 -0.49 -11.38
C LYS A 162 -10.05 -0.08 -12.84
N ASN A 163 -9.60 1.15 -13.12
CA ASN A 163 -9.32 1.63 -14.47
C ASN A 163 -8.26 2.77 -14.43
N CYS A 164 -6.98 2.50 -14.26
CA CYS A 164 -6.39 1.24 -13.77
C CYS A 164 -5.95 1.41 -12.31
N ALA A 165 -4.98 2.29 -12.04
CA ALA A 165 -4.37 2.44 -10.74
C ALA A 165 -4.13 3.90 -10.33
N LEU A 166 -4.35 4.20 -9.05
CA LEU A 166 -3.87 5.40 -8.32
C LEU A 166 -2.76 5.08 -7.30
N SER A 167 -2.53 3.79 -7.04
CA SER A 167 -1.39 3.27 -6.27
C SER A 167 -1.19 1.80 -6.62
N ASP A 168 0.06 1.34 -6.65
CA ASP A 168 0.38 -0.05 -6.93
C ASP A 168 1.63 -0.43 -6.15
N LEU A 169 1.44 -1.12 -5.03
CA LEU A 169 2.56 -1.56 -4.19
C LEU A 169 3.22 -2.85 -4.71
N ASN A 170 2.63 -3.49 -5.71
CA ASN A 170 3.10 -4.75 -6.30
C ASN A 170 3.78 -4.55 -7.66
N GLY A 171 3.88 -3.30 -8.14
CA GLY A 171 4.60 -2.94 -9.36
C GLY A 171 6.08 -3.35 -9.38
N PRO A 172 6.76 -3.32 -10.53
CA PRO A 172 8.18 -3.59 -10.62
C PRO A 172 8.99 -2.67 -9.69
N TYR A 173 10.01 -3.23 -9.04
CA TYR A 173 10.90 -2.44 -8.19
C TYR A 173 11.85 -1.65 -9.10
N GLN A 174 11.64 -0.33 -9.19
CA GLN A 174 12.44 0.57 -10.02
C GLN A 174 13.16 1.58 -9.13
N GLU A 175 14.41 1.91 -9.49
CA GLU A 175 15.16 3.01 -8.89
C GLU A 175 14.60 4.36 -9.37
N GLU A 176 14.74 5.40 -8.54
CA GLU A 176 14.14 6.74 -8.76
C GLU A 176 14.41 7.31 -10.16
N ASP A 177 15.65 7.23 -10.63
CA ASP A 177 16.08 7.78 -11.93
C ASP A 177 15.41 7.11 -13.15
N TYR A 178 14.80 5.94 -12.96
CA TYR A 178 14.19 5.13 -14.01
C TYR A 178 12.70 4.87 -13.77
N ALA A 179 12.09 5.57 -12.79
CA ALA A 179 10.73 5.31 -12.39
C ALA A 179 9.72 5.68 -13.49
N THR A 180 8.92 4.71 -13.89
CA THR A 180 7.73 4.87 -14.73
C THR A 180 6.47 4.69 -13.90
N ASN A 181 5.30 4.87 -14.53
CA ASN A 181 4.02 4.83 -13.85
C ASN A 181 3.56 3.43 -13.41
N ASP A 182 4.32 2.39 -13.75
CA ASP A 182 4.07 0.99 -13.41
C ASP A 182 4.85 0.51 -12.18
N GLY A 183 5.77 1.30 -11.63
CA GLY A 183 6.59 0.93 -10.46
C GLY A 183 5.81 0.82 -9.14
N ILE A 184 6.52 0.89 -8.01
CA ILE A 184 5.89 0.88 -6.68
C ILE A 184 5.32 2.27 -6.38
N THR A 185 4.05 2.50 -6.72
CA THR A 185 3.47 3.85 -6.81
C THR A 185 2.49 4.17 -5.67
N TRP A 186 2.42 5.44 -5.28
CA TRP A 186 1.41 5.98 -4.37
C TRP A 186 1.08 7.44 -4.74
N SER A 187 0.06 7.64 -5.57
CA SER A 187 -0.18 8.94 -6.23
C SER A 187 -0.43 10.11 -5.29
N GLU A 188 -1.08 9.86 -4.15
CA GLU A 188 -1.42 10.87 -3.15
C GLU A 188 -0.20 11.48 -2.45
N TRP A 189 0.99 10.87 -2.59
CA TRP A 189 2.23 11.38 -2.03
C TRP A 189 3.26 11.75 -3.11
N THR A 190 3.73 10.77 -3.89
CA THR A 190 4.85 10.96 -4.84
C THR A 190 4.38 11.09 -6.28
N GLY A 191 3.08 11.01 -6.54
CA GLY A 191 2.53 10.89 -7.89
C GLY A 191 2.73 9.49 -8.48
N MET A 192 2.32 9.31 -9.73
CA MET A 192 2.43 8.02 -10.42
C MET A 192 3.82 7.80 -11.04
N ASN A 193 4.54 8.85 -11.44
CA ASN A 193 5.87 8.71 -12.06
C ASN A 193 6.98 8.64 -11.01
N TYR A 194 6.80 7.79 -9.99
CA TYR A 194 7.74 7.60 -8.89
C TYR A 194 7.61 6.18 -8.35
N SER A 195 8.74 5.48 -8.20
CA SER A 195 8.79 4.16 -7.59
C SER A 195 9.40 4.26 -6.20
N LEU A 196 8.61 3.92 -5.18
CA LEU A 196 9.01 3.95 -3.79
C LEU A 196 10.13 2.94 -3.50
N LYS A 197 11.08 3.34 -2.66
CA LYS A 197 12.18 2.51 -2.19
C LYS A 197 11.71 1.40 -1.23
N PHE A 198 10.65 1.66 -0.47
CA PHE A 198 10.11 0.69 0.46
C PHE A 198 8.60 0.80 0.54
N ALA A 199 7.94 -0.35 0.58
CA ALA A 199 6.52 -0.46 0.89
C ALA A 199 6.31 -1.68 1.79
N GLU A 200 5.52 -1.53 2.84
CA GLU A 200 5.14 -2.64 3.70
C GLU A 200 3.68 -2.53 4.10
N MET A 201 2.90 -3.57 3.83
CA MET A 201 1.51 -3.70 4.29
C MET A 201 1.47 -4.64 5.49
N LYS A 202 0.76 -4.22 6.54
CA LYS A 202 0.66 -4.95 7.80
C LYS A 202 -0.78 -4.96 8.30
N ILE A 203 -1.22 -6.06 8.89
CA ILE A 203 -2.55 -6.15 9.50
C ILE A 203 -2.45 -6.45 10.99
N LYS A 204 -3.46 -6.03 11.75
CA LYS A 204 -3.56 -6.31 13.18
C LYS A 204 -5.03 -6.52 13.56
N PRO A 205 -5.38 -7.57 14.31
CA PRO A 205 -6.74 -7.74 14.81
C PRO A 205 -7.18 -6.55 15.64
N LYS A 206 -8.43 -6.09 15.46
CA LYS A 206 -9.06 -5.13 16.36
C LYS A 206 -9.33 -5.79 17.70
N VAL A 207 -8.91 -5.14 18.78
CA VAL A 207 -9.29 -5.51 20.14
C VAL A 207 -10.50 -4.64 20.51
N PHE A 208 -11.62 -5.28 20.82
CA PHE A 208 -12.84 -4.63 21.31
C PHE A 208 -12.79 -4.48 22.82
#